data_AF-A0A7U8GT40-F1
#
_entry.id   AF-A0A7U8GT40-F1
#
_cell.length_a   1.000
_cell.length_b   1.000
_cell.length_c   1.000
_cell.angle_alpha   90.00
_cell.angle_beta   90.00
_cell.angle_gamma   90.00
#
_symmetry.space_group_name_H-M   'P 1'
#
loop_
_entity.id
_entity.type
_entity.pdbx_description
1 polymer ?
#
loop_
_entity_poly.entity_id
_entity_poly.type
_entity_poly.pdbx_seq_one_letter_code
_entity_poly.pdbx_strand_id
1 'polypeptide(L)'
;MTVVISLISSLIAAFIAHYLATSRNQAGELLKFQIQSYSDFIGAASRLAVSRRLGNTDSEEADLVALNDAKNRIITCGHREVVEALLHFWEQGATLERENELLAFKNLTQVMRSALGHKSHDLFELDIGNGLFRLEPSNFSYRAKESAKKVTENKIY
;
A
#
# COMPACT_ATOMS: atom_id res chain seq x y z
N MET A 1 -41.68 12.98 -38.75
CA MET A 1 -41.78 12.21 -37.49
C MET A 1 -40.48 11.47 -37.15
N THR A 2 -39.88 10.74 -38.10
CA THR A 2 -38.61 10.00 -37.93
C THR A 2 -37.41 10.86 -37.55
N VAL A 3 -37.26 12.06 -38.15
CA VAL A 3 -36.17 13.00 -37.81
C VAL A 3 -36.25 13.45 -36.35
N VAL A 4 -37.45 13.76 -35.85
CA VAL A 4 -37.67 14.20 -34.46
C VAL A 4 -37.36 13.07 -33.49
N ILE A 5 -37.79 11.84 -33.79
CA ILE A 5 -37.51 10.66 -32.96
C ILE A 5 -36.00 10.37 -32.94
N SER A 6 -35.31 10.48 -34.08
CA SER A 6 -33.85 10.32 -34.17
C SER A 6 -33.11 11.37 -33.34
N LEU A 7 -33.55 12.62 -33.38
CA LEU A 7 -32.99 13.73 -32.60
C LEU A 7 -33.20 13.54 -31.10
N ILE A 8 -34.39 13.12 -30.67
CA ILE A 8 -34.67 12.83 -29.25
C ILE A 8 -33.83 11.64 -28.78
N SER A 9 -33.71 10.60 -29.61
CA SER A 9 -32.93 9.40 -29.27
C SER A 9 -31.44 9.71 -29.13
N SER A 10 -30.87 10.55 -30.01
CA SER A 10 -29.47 10.95 -29.93
C SER A 10 -29.18 11.82 -28.70
N LEU A 11 -30.11 12.71 -28.33
CA LEU A 11 -30.00 13.51 -27.11
C LEU A 11 -30.03 12.65 -25.84
N ILE A 12 -30.94 11.68 -25.76
CA ILE A 12 -31.02 10.74 -24.63
C ILE A 12 -29.73 9.91 -24.53
N ALA A 13 -29.24 9.38 -25.65
CA ALA A 13 -28.00 8.60 -25.67
C ALA A 13 -26.80 9.44 -25.23
N ALA A 14 -26.68 10.68 -25.71
CA ALA A 14 -25.61 11.60 -25.32
C ALA A 14 -25.67 11.94 -23.83
N PHE A 15 -26.87 12.18 -23.29
CA PHE A 15 -27.06 12.45 -21.87
C PHE A 15 -26.64 11.26 -20.99
N ILE A 16 -27.11 10.06 -21.32
CA ILE A 16 -26.74 8.82 -20.59
C ILE A 16 -25.23 8.58 -20.67
N ALA A 17 -24.65 8.73 -21.86
CA ALA A 17 -23.21 8.55 -22.06
C ALA A 17 -22.39 9.55 -21.23
N HIS A 18 -22.80 10.82 -21.20
CA HIS A 18 -22.13 11.85 -20.40
C HIS A 18 -22.25 11.58 -18.90
N TYR A 19 -23.45 11.23 -18.41
CA TYR A 19 -23.67 10.91 -17.01
C TYR A 19 -22.82 9.71 -16.56
N LEU A 20 -22.83 8.62 -17.35
CA LEU A 20 -22.04 7.43 -17.06
C LEU A 20 -20.53 7.71 -17.13
N ALA A 21 -20.08 8.51 -18.10
CA ALA A 21 -18.68 8.91 -18.23
C ALA A 21 -18.22 9.73 -17.02
N THR A 22 -19.04 10.68 -16.56
CA THR A 22 -18.73 11.52 -15.39
C THR A 22 -18.67 10.68 -14.11
N SER A 23 -19.64 9.79 -13.89
CA SER A 23 -19.63 8.88 -12.73
C SER A 23 -18.40 7.96 -12.76
N ARG A 24 -18.07 7.38 -13.91
CA ARG A 24 -16.89 6.53 -14.07
C ARG A 24 -15.59 7.30 -13.84
N ASN A 25 -15.49 8.54 -14.32
CA ASN A 25 -14.31 9.37 -14.10
C ASN A 25 -14.12 9.68 -12.61
N GLN A 26 -15.18 10.05 -11.90
CA GLN A 26 -15.10 10.30 -10.44
C GLN A 26 -14.67 9.03 -9.68
N ALA A 27 -15.26 7.88 -10.00
CA ALA A 27 -14.86 6.60 -9.40
C ALA A 27 -13.40 6.24 -9.72
N GLY A 28 -12.96 6.51 -10.95
CA GLY A 28 -11.57 6.29 -11.38
C GLY A 28 -10.57 7.18 -10.65
N GLU A 29 -10.89 8.47 -10.46
CA GLU A 29 -10.04 9.38 -9.68
C GLU A 29 -9.96 8.98 -8.21
N LEU A 30 -11.09 8.62 -7.60
CA LEU A 30 -11.10 8.10 -6.22
C LEU A 30 -10.22 6.85 -6.08
N LEU A 31 -10.33 5.91 -7.03
CA LEU A 31 -9.52 4.70 -7.03
C LEU A 31 -8.02 5.02 -7.12
N LYS A 32 -7.61 5.99 -7.94
CA LYS A 32 -6.22 6.45 -8.03
C LYS A 32 -5.73 6.99 -6.68
N PHE A 33 -6.52 7.83 -6.01
CA PHE A 33 -6.18 8.35 -4.68
C PHE A 33 -6.05 7.23 -3.65
N GLN A 34 -6.95 6.23 -3.68
CA GLN A 34 -6.89 5.07 -2.78
C GLN A 34 -5.62 4.25 -2.99
N ILE A 35 -5.30 3.88 -4.25
CA ILE A 35 -4.09 3.14 -4.59
C ILE A 35 -2.84 3.88 -4.13
N GLN A 36 -2.76 5.18 -4.42
CA GLN A 36 -1.63 6.01 -4.02
C GLN A 36 -1.47 6.04 -2.50
N SER A 37 -2.57 6.24 -1.76
CA SER A 37 -2.55 6.31 -0.30
C SER A 37 -2.16 4.99 0.35
N TYR A 38 -2.64 3.86 -0.19
CA TYR A 38 -2.26 2.53 0.27
C TYR A 38 -0.77 2.25 0.00
N SER A 39 -0.28 2.58 -1.19
CA SER A 39 1.12 2.43 -1.56
C SER A 39 2.04 3.29 -0.68
N ASP A 40 1.67 4.56 -0.46
CA ASP A 40 2.45 5.48 0.38
C ASP A 40 2.51 5.01 1.84
N PHE A 41 1.38 4.52 2.37
CA PHE A 41 1.31 3.96 3.71
C PHE A 41 2.21 2.74 3.86
N ILE A 42 2.10 1.76 2.96
CA ILE A 42 2.92 0.54 2.99
C ILE A 42 4.40 0.91 2.86
N GLY A 43 4.73 1.82 1.95
CA GLY A 43 6.10 2.29 1.74
C GLY A 43 6.68 2.95 2.97
N ALA A 44 5.96 3.90 3.58
CA ALA A 44 6.41 4.60 4.78
C ALA A 44 6.51 3.67 6.00
N ALA A 45 5.54 2.78 6.21
CA ALA A 45 5.55 1.82 7.31
C ALA A 45 6.74 0.85 7.20
N SER A 46 7.00 0.35 6.00
CA SER A 46 8.15 -0.53 5.74
C SER A 46 9.46 0.19 5.95
N ARG A 47 9.65 1.40 5.39
CA ARG A 47 10.89 2.18 5.59
C ARG A 47 11.13 2.47 7.07
N LEU A 48 10.10 2.88 7.80
CA LEU A 48 10.18 3.12 9.24
C LEU A 48 10.59 1.86 10.01
N ALA A 49 10.00 0.70 9.69
CA ALA A 49 10.37 -0.57 10.30
C ALA A 49 11.82 -0.97 9.98
N VAL A 50 12.28 -0.74 8.75
CA VAL A 50 13.69 -1.00 8.36
C VAL A 50 14.64 -0.08 9.13
N SER A 51 14.38 1.22 9.13
CA SER A 51 15.22 2.23 9.78
C SER A 51 15.38 1.92 11.28
N ARG A 52 14.29 1.59 11.97
CA ARG A 52 14.31 1.17 13.39
C ARG A 52 15.14 -0.09 13.62
N ARG A 53 14.97 -1.13 12.79
CA ARG A 53 15.76 -2.38 12.89
C ARG A 53 17.26 -2.17 12.63
N LEU A 54 17.61 -1.21 11.78
CA LEU A 54 19.00 -0.85 11.50
C LEU A 54 19.58 0.14 12.53
N GLY A 55 18.76 0.65 13.46
CA GLY A 55 19.16 1.69 14.40
C GLY A 55 19.46 3.03 13.73
N ASN A 56 18.98 3.24 12.50
CA ASN A 56 19.14 4.49 11.77
C ASN A 56 17.91 5.39 12.04
N THR A 57 18.14 6.55 12.65
CA THR A 57 17.07 7.50 13.01
C THR A 57 17.03 8.74 12.09
N ASP A 58 17.99 8.87 11.18
CA ASP A 58 18.15 10.08 10.36
C ASP A 58 16.94 10.38 9.46
N SER A 59 16.20 9.35 9.05
CA SER A 59 15.00 9.48 8.22
C SER A 59 13.67 9.27 8.96
N GLU A 60 13.72 9.02 10.28
CA GLU A 60 12.54 8.59 11.03
C GLU A 60 11.44 9.66 11.04
N GLU A 61 11.79 10.94 11.22
CA GLU A 61 10.83 12.03 11.19
C GLU A 61 10.11 12.14 9.84
N ALA A 62 10.88 12.11 8.74
CA ALA A 62 10.33 12.19 7.39
C ALA A 62 9.40 11.01 7.08
N ASP A 63 9.77 9.81 7.50
CA ASP A 63 8.95 8.61 7.32
C ASP A 63 7.69 8.64 8.19
N LEU A 64 7.75 9.18 9.42
CA LEU A 64 6.58 9.38 10.26
C LEU A 64 5.60 10.41 9.69
N VAL A 65 6.10 11.51 9.11
CA VAL A 65 5.27 12.50 8.42
C VAL A 65 4.58 11.88 7.21
N ALA A 66 5.33 11.16 6.37
CA ALA A 66 4.79 10.46 5.21
C ALA A 66 3.74 9.41 5.61
N LEU A 67 4.00 8.67 6.69
CA LEU A 67 3.07 7.68 7.23
C LEU A 67 1.77 8.34 7.70
N ASN A 68 1.87 9.46 8.42
CA ASN A 68 0.69 10.18 8.92
C ASN A 68 -0.14 10.80 7.79
N ASP A 69 0.51 11.39 6.77
CA ASP A 69 -0.17 11.90 5.60
C ASP A 69 -0.95 10.79 4.85
N ALA A 70 -0.29 9.65 4.61
CA ALA A 70 -0.92 8.51 3.97
C ALA A 70 -2.12 7.98 4.79
N LYS A 71 -1.99 7.91 6.13
CA LYS A 71 -3.10 7.54 7.02
C LYS A 71 -4.29 8.48 6.90
N ASN A 72 -4.06 9.80 6.89
CA ASN A 72 -5.13 10.78 6.76
C ASN A 72 -5.90 10.60 5.45
N ARG A 73 -5.19 10.32 4.35
CA ARG A 73 -5.82 10.03 3.06
C ARG A 73 -6.60 8.71 3.07
N ILE A 74 -6.10 7.67 3.74
CA ILE A 74 -6.83 6.41 3.93
C ILE A 74 -8.11 6.63 4.73
N ILE A 75 -8.06 7.41 5.81
CA ILE A 75 -9.24 7.72 6.63
C ILE A 75 -10.28 8.52 5.83
N THR A 76 -9.83 9.41 4.95
CA THR A 76 -10.71 10.29 4.17
C THR A 76 -11.34 9.59 2.96
N CYS A 77 -10.55 8.82 2.23
CA CYS A 77 -10.93 8.28 0.91
C CYS A 77 -11.02 6.75 0.89
N GLY A 78 -10.56 6.06 1.93
CA GLY A 78 -10.52 4.60 1.99
C GLY A 78 -11.89 3.98 2.21
N HIS A 79 -11.98 2.69 1.90
CA HIS A 79 -13.17 1.91 2.22
C HIS A 79 -13.24 1.67 3.73
N ARG A 80 -14.45 1.52 4.26
CA ARG A 80 -14.68 1.35 5.70
C ARG A 80 -13.85 0.20 6.28
N GLU A 81 -13.81 -0.92 5.59
CA GLU A 81 -13.11 -2.13 6.03
C GLU A 81 -11.59 -1.89 6.11
N VAL A 82 -11.04 -1.08 5.20
CA VAL A 82 -9.63 -0.70 5.21
C VAL A 82 -9.32 0.19 6.41
N VAL A 83 -10.21 1.13 6.72
CA VAL A 83 -10.06 2.02 7.89
C VAL A 83 -10.14 1.20 9.18
N GLU A 84 -11.09 0.26 9.30
CA GLU A 84 -11.20 -0.64 10.45
C GLU A 84 -9.94 -1.51 10.62
N ALA A 85 -9.42 -2.10 9.53
CA ALA A 85 -8.18 -2.86 9.57
C ALA A 85 -6.96 -1.99 9.93
N LEU A 86 -6.93 -0.72 9.50
CA LEU A 86 -5.86 0.23 9.83
C LEU A 86 -5.87 0.56 11.32
N LEU A 87 -7.05 0.82 11.89
CA LEU A 87 -7.22 1.07 13.32
C LEU A 87 -6.79 -0.15 14.13
N HIS A 88 -7.21 -1.36 13.72
CA HIS A 88 -6.80 -2.59 14.36
C HIS A 88 -5.28 -2.79 14.34
N PHE A 89 -4.62 -2.53 13.20
CA PHE A 89 -3.15 -2.56 13.12
C PHE A 89 -2.50 -1.58 14.11
N TRP A 90 -3.10 -0.40 14.27
CA TRP A 90 -2.62 0.60 15.24
C TRP A 90 -2.80 0.17 16.69
N GLU A 91 -3.92 -0.47 17.02
CA GLU A 91 -4.18 -1.05 18.35
C GLU A 91 -3.16 -2.15 18.70
N GLN A 92 -2.68 -2.90 17.71
CA GLN A 92 -1.66 -3.92 17.94
C GLN A 92 -0.26 -3.33 18.22
N GLY A 93 -0.01 -2.05 17.89
CA GLY A 93 1.23 -1.32 18.21
C GLY A 93 1.91 -0.66 17.01
N ALA A 94 1.63 -1.14 15.78
CA ALA A 94 2.12 -0.57 14.52
C ALA A 94 3.65 -0.34 14.41
N THR A 95 4.48 -1.12 15.11
CA THR A 95 5.95 -1.06 14.98
C THR A 95 6.51 -2.08 13.99
N LEU A 96 5.72 -3.12 13.66
CA LEU A 96 6.11 -4.25 12.82
C LEU A 96 7.27 -5.07 13.42
N GLU A 97 7.35 -5.07 14.75
CA GLU A 97 8.36 -5.82 15.51
C GLU A 97 7.78 -7.09 16.11
N ARG A 98 6.50 -7.07 16.50
CA ARG A 98 5.82 -8.20 17.13
C ARG A 98 4.98 -8.99 16.13
N GLU A 99 4.82 -10.30 16.37
CA GLU A 99 4.07 -11.19 15.47
C GLU A 99 2.62 -10.76 15.25
N ASN A 100 1.92 -10.35 16.33
CA ASN A 100 0.55 -9.85 16.25
C ASN A 100 0.43 -8.61 15.35
N GLU A 101 1.42 -7.72 15.37
CA GLU A 101 1.47 -6.54 14.50
C GLU A 101 1.72 -6.91 13.04
N LEU A 102 2.61 -7.87 12.79
CA LEU A 102 2.87 -8.40 11.45
C LEU A 102 1.62 -9.05 10.86
N LEU A 103 0.88 -9.81 11.67
CA LEU A 103 -0.40 -10.41 11.27
C LEU A 103 -1.46 -9.35 10.99
N ALA A 104 -1.59 -8.32 11.84
CA ALA A 104 -2.52 -7.23 11.62
C ALA A 104 -2.17 -6.40 10.36
N PHE A 105 -0.88 -6.19 10.09
CA PHE A 105 -0.43 -5.53 8.86
C PHE A 105 -0.67 -6.39 7.61
N LYS A 106 -0.44 -7.71 7.70
CA LYS A 106 -0.80 -8.65 6.63
C LYS A 106 -2.31 -8.57 6.34
N ASN A 107 -3.15 -8.59 7.37
CA ASN A 107 -4.59 -8.42 7.21
C ASN A 107 -4.94 -7.07 6.56
N LEU A 108 -4.34 -5.97 7.03
CA LEU A 108 -4.56 -4.64 6.45
C LEU A 108 -4.24 -4.59 4.95
N THR A 109 -3.07 -5.08 4.55
CA THR A 109 -2.68 -5.12 3.12
C THR A 109 -3.60 -5.99 2.28
N GLN A 110 -4.15 -7.07 2.84
CA GLN A 110 -5.14 -7.91 2.18
C GLN A 110 -6.50 -7.22 2.02
N VAL A 111 -6.95 -6.51 3.04
CA VAL A 111 -8.19 -5.72 2.98
C VAL A 111 -8.05 -4.58 1.98
N MET A 112 -6.89 -3.88 1.95
CA MET A 112 -6.57 -2.88 0.91
C MET A 112 -6.69 -3.48 -0.50
N ARG A 113 -6.10 -4.66 -0.74
CA ARG A 113 -6.19 -5.33 -2.04
C ARG A 113 -7.62 -5.73 -2.39
N SER A 114 -8.36 -6.26 -1.43
CA SER A 114 -9.77 -6.66 -1.64
C SER A 114 -10.64 -5.45 -1.98
N ALA A 115 -10.41 -4.31 -1.32
CA ALA A 115 -11.08 -3.04 -1.60
C ALA A 115 -10.80 -2.52 -3.03
N LEU A 116 -9.66 -2.86 -3.62
CA LEU A 116 -9.34 -2.53 -5.02
C LEU A 116 -9.96 -3.50 -6.05
N GLY A 117 -10.77 -4.47 -5.59
CA GLY A 117 -11.45 -5.45 -6.46
C GLY A 117 -10.65 -6.73 -6.73
N HIS A 118 -9.52 -6.95 -6.03
CA HIS A 118 -8.83 -8.24 -6.09
C HIS A 118 -9.58 -9.31 -5.28
N LYS A 119 -9.53 -10.57 -5.74
CA LYS A 119 -10.13 -11.68 -5.02
C LYS A 119 -9.41 -11.86 -3.69
N SER A 120 -10.16 -11.96 -2.59
CA SER A 120 -9.56 -12.06 -1.24
C SER A 120 -8.69 -13.31 -1.04
N HIS A 121 -8.76 -14.31 -1.92
CA HIS A 121 -8.16 -15.64 -1.74
C HIS A 121 -6.87 -15.81 -2.55
N ASP A 122 -6.54 -14.88 -3.45
CA ASP A 122 -5.43 -15.06 -4.40
C ASP A 122 -4.04 -15.07 -3.74
N LEU A 123 -3.91 -14.56 -2.51
CA LEU A 123 -2.62 -14.49 -1.81
C LEU A 123 -2.63 -15.14 -0.41
N PHE A 124 -3.69 -15.83 -0.02
CA PHE A 124 -3.78 -16.42 1.33
C PHE A 124 -2.69 -17.47 1.59
N GLU A 125 -2.31 -18.19 0.54
CA GLU A 125 -1.24 -19.20 0.54
C GLU A 125 0.15 -18.58 0.43
N LEU A 126 0.27 -17.30 0.06
CA LEU A 126 1.57 -16.65 -0.05
C LEU A 126 2.00 -16.06 1.29
N ASP A 127 3.26 -16.32 1.65
CA ASP A 127 3.92 -15.68 2.78
C ASP A 127 4.35 -14.25 2.43
N ILE A 128 3.36 -13.38 2.26
CA ILE A 128 3.56 -11.96 1.95
C ILE A 128 4.38 -11.27 3.06
N GLY A 129 4.26 -11.73 4.31
CA GLY A 129 5.04 -11.20 5.43
C GLY A 129 6.54 -11.38 5.18
N ASN A 130 6.96 -12.56 4.73
CA ASN A 130 8.34 -12.77 4.29
C ASN A 130 8.70 -11.93 3.06
N GLY A 131 7.79 -11.71 2.11
CA GLY A 131 8.06 -10.84 0.96
C GLY A 131 8.25 -9.35 1.31
N LEU A 132 7.44 -8.83 2.24
CA LEU A 132 7.42 -7.41 2.62
C LEU A 132 8.53 -7.05 3.62
N PHE A 133 8.89 -7.96 4.53
CA PHE A 133 9.74 -7.63 5.67
C PHE A 133 11.11 -8.30 5.67
N ARG A 134 11.37 -9.21 4.72
CA ARG A 134 12.69 -9.80 4.56
C ARG A 134 13.58 -8.82 3.77
N LEU A 135 14.53 -8.23 4.47
CA LEU A 135 15.42 -7.18 3.96
C LEU A 135 16.40 -7.66 2.89
N GLU A 136 16.74 -8.96 2.92
CA GLU A 136 17.68 -9.57 1.99
C GLU A 136 16.97 -10.72 1.24
N PRO A 137 17.04 -10.79 -0.10
CA PRO A 137 16.66 -12.00 -0.80
C PRO A 137 17.52 -13.14 -0.24
N SER A 138 16.90 -14.30 0.01
CA SER A 138 17.46 -15.43 0.77
C SER A 138 18.86 -15.92 0.37
N ASN A 139 19.37 -15.46 -0.77
CA ASN A 139 20.58 -15.92 -1.41
C ASN A 139 21.70 -14.87 -1.43
N PHE A 140 21.47 -13.64 -0.93
CA PHE A 140 22.46 -12.57 -0.99
C PHE A 140 22.43 -11.68 0.25
N SER A 141 23.48 -11.75 1.07
CA SER A 141 23.67 -10.84 2.19
C SER A 141 24.69 -9.75 1.86
N TYR A 142 24.25 -8.49 1.87
CA TYR A 142 25.14 -7.34 1.65
C TYR A 142 26.13 -7.20 2.82
N ARG A 143 25.69 -7.56 4.03
CA ARG A 143 26.54 -7.55 5.23
C ARG A 143 27.63 -8.63 5.18
N ALA A 144 27.33 -9.80 4.61
CA ALA A 144 28.34 -10.84 4.38
C ALA A 144 29.40 -10.39 3.37
N LYS A 145 29.00 -9.66 2.31
CA LYS A 145 29.92 -9.11 1.31
C LYS A 145 30.86 -8.05 1.90
N GLU A 146 30.35 -7.12 2.71
CA GLU A 146 31.17 -6.11 3.37
C GLU A 146 32.13 -6.70 4.41
N SER A 147 31.66 -7.70 5.17
CA SER A 147 32.49 -8.42 6.14
C SER A 147 33.61 -9.20 5.43
N ALA A 148 33.30 -9.87 4.32
CA ALA A 148 34.30 -10.55 3.49
C ALA A 148 35.31 -9.57 2.89
N LYS A 149 34.88 -8.38 2.47
CA LYS A 149 35.76 -7.33 1.94
C LYS A 149 36.73 -6.80 3.01
N LYS A 150 36.24 -6.49 4.22
CA LYS A 150 37.08 -6.09 5.36
C LYS A 150 38.09 -7.17 5.78
N VAL A 151 37.69 -8.44 5.76
CA VAL A 151 38.61 -9.57 6.06
C VAL A 151 39.69 -9.74 4.99
N THR A 152 39.37 -9.43 3.73
CA THR A 152 40.34 -9.49 2.62
C THR A 152 41.34 -8.34 2.70
N GLU A 153 40.88 -7.13 3.04
CA GLU A 153 41.75 -5.95 3.24
C GLU A 153 42.69 -6.11 4.45
N ASN A 154 42.22 -6.72 5.55
CA ASN A 154 43.07 -7.00 6.72
C ASN A 154 44.08 -8.14 6.54
N LYS A 155 44.03 -8.90 5.43
CA LYS A 155 45.01 -9.96 5.12
C LYS A 155 46.16 -9.49 4.22
N ILE A 156 46.14 -8.22 3.79
CA ILE A 156 47.14 -7.64 2.88
C ILE A 156 48.24 -6.87 3.67
N TYR A 157 48.22 -6.92 5.00
CA TYR A 157 49.26 -6.38 5.88
C TYR A 157 49.87 -7.47 6.75
#